data_AF-A0A261GFY6-F1
#
_entry.id   AF-A0A261GFY6-F1
#
_cell.length_a   1.000
_cell.length_b   1.000
_cell.length_c   1.000
_cell.angle_alpha   90.00
_cell.angle_beta   90.00
_cell.angle_gamma   90.00
#
_symmetry.space_group_name_H-M   'P 1'
#
loop_
_entity.id
_entity.type
_entity.pdbx_description
1 polymer ?
#
loop_
_entity_poly.entity_id
_entity_poly.type
_entity_poly.pdbx_seq_one_letter_code
_entity_poly.pdbx_strand_id
1 'polypeptide(L)'
;MLTIIEQTADNLLQEIDMNNDIRNLGGTERIVGDAFHVIVTSLQEIRSTTRVPNFGRDDAHDLIISMQTLSATCELLSYNLDFIAARNVASHNPQQAATQTITSVKNWISAKLIPLINGIWQSVWAVLAKYVTPKEWTVSGELGTPVLGLAKATVGITFG
;
A
#
# COMPACT_ATOMS: atom_id res chain seq x y z
N MET A 1 14.36 2.71 12.81
CA MET A 1 13.16 3.14 12.05
C MET A 1 13.32 2.73 10.60
N LEU A 2 14.35 3.21 9.89
CA LEU A 2 14.66 2.74 8.52
C LEU A 2 14.79 1.21 8.43
N THR A 3 15.48 0.55 9.37
CA THR A 3 15.59 -0.92 9.42
C THR A 3 14.24 -1.64 9.52
N ILE A 4 13.26 -1.07 10.22
CA ILE A 4 11.93 -1.69 10.34
C ILE A 4 11.20 -1.61 9.00
N ILE A 5 11.26 -0.44 8.36
CA ILE A 5 10.64 -0.20 7.04
C ILE A 5 11.28 -1.11 5.99
N GLU A 6 12.61 -1.19 5.97
CA GLU A 6 13.38 -2.09 5.10
C GLU A 6 12.96 -3.55 5.30
N GLN A 7 12.97 -4.03 6.54
CA GLN A 7 12.66 -5.43 6.85
C GLN A 7 11.21 -5.77 6.50
N THR A 8 10.27 -4.84 6.69
CA THR A 8 8.89 -5.03 6.23
C THR A 8 8.81 -5.14 4.71
N ALA A 9 9.52 -4.29 3.96
CA ALA A 9 9.55 -4.35 2.50
C ALA A 9 10.17 -5.68 2.01
N ASP A 10 11.28 -6.12 2.62
CA ASP A 10 11.90 -7.41 2.30
C ASP A 10 10.98 -8.61 2.58
N ASN A 11 10.33 -8.63 3.73
CA ASN A 11 9.39 -9.71 4.07
C ASN A 11 8.22 -9.78 3.08
N LEU A 12 7.67 -8.63 2.67
CA LEU A 12 6.58 -8.57 1.69
C LEU A 12 7.03 -9.04 0.31
N LEU A 13 8.21 -8.61 -0.15
CA LEU A 13 8.80 -9.05 -1.42
C LEU A 13 9.07 -10.56 -1.41
N GLN A 14 9.62 -11.08 -0.31
CA GLN A 14 9.85 -12.52 -0.15
C GLN A 14 8.53 -13.31 -0.17
N GLU A 15 7.48 -12.83 0.50
CA GLU A 15 6.17 -13.49 0.45
C GLU A 15 5.57 -13.50 -0.96
N ILE A 16 5.74 -12.42 -1.72
CA ILE A 16 5.34 -12.34 -3.13
C ILE A 16 6.07 -13.40 -3.95
N ASP A 17 7.38 -13.52 -3.78
CA ASP A 17 8.21 -14.50 -4.52
C ASP A 17 7.86 -15.95 -4.16
N MET A 18 7.51 -16.21 -2.90
CA MET A 18 7.18 -17.55 -2.40
C MET A 18 5.74 -17.98 -2.71
N ASN A 19 4.84 -17.07 -3.08
CA ASN A 19 3.44 -17.37 -3.32
C ASN A 19 3.11 -17.29 -4.82
N ASN A 20 2.96 -18.47 -5.44
CA ASN A 20 2.66 -18.58 -6.87
C ASN A 20 1.36 -17.88 -7.27
N ASP A 21 0.31 -17.88 -6.43
CA ASP A 21 -0.96 -17.22 -6.75
C ASP A 21 -0.78 -15.70 -6.84
N ILE A 22 -0.01 -15.13 -5.92
CA ILE A 22 0.31 -13.70 -5.89
C ILE A 22 1.22 -13.34 -7.06
N ARG A 23 2.28 -14.12 -7.29
CA ARG A 23 3.21 -13.89 -8.41
C ARG A 23 2.51 -13.93 -9.76
N ASN A 24 1.54 -14.82 -9.93
CA ASN A 24 0.78 -14.98 -11.17
C ASN A 24 -0.25 -13.86 -11.41
N LEU A 25 -0.50 -12.96 -10.45
CA LEU A 25 -1.34 -11.77 -10.67
C LEU A 25 -0.81 -10.87 -11.79
N GLY A 26 0.50 -10.80 -11.96
CA GLY A 26 1.12 -10.03 -13.04
C GLY A 26 0.66 -10.47 -14.45
N GLY A 27 0.15 -11.70 -14.58
CA GLY A 27 -0.41 -12.24 -15.82
C GLY A 27 -1.95 -12.22 -15.90
N THR A 28 -2.64 -11.61 -14.94
CA THR A 28 -4.12 -11.52 -14.93
C THR A 28 -4.62 -10.32 -15.77
N GLU A 29 -5.89 -9.91 -15.59
CA GLU A 29 -6.43 -8.74 -16.29
C GLU A 29 -5.46 -7.56 -16.22
N ARG A 30 -5.26 -6.85 -17.34
CA ARG A 30 -4.22 -5.83 -17.50
C ARG A 30 -4.15 -4.84 -16.34
N ILE A 31 -5.29 -4.34 -15.86
CA ILE A 31 -5.37 -3.37 -14.75
C ILE A 31 -4.85 -3.97 -13.43
N VAL A 32 -5.14 -5.24 -13.16
CA VAL A 32 -4.66 -5.96 -11.97
C VAL A 32 -3.16 -6.20 -12.06
N GLY A 33 -2.68 -6.64 -13.23
CA GLY A 33 -1.26 -6.84 -13.49
C GLY A 33 -0.45 -5.54 -13.34
N ASP A 34 -0.95 -4.45 -13.91
CA ASP A 34 -0.31 -3.12 -13.83
C ASP A 34 -0.26 -2.62 -12.37
N ALA A 35 -1.37 -2.71 -11.63
CA ALA A 35 -1.41 -2.33 -10.21
C ALA A 35 -0.48 -3.19 -9.35
N PHE A 36 -0.45 -4.50 -9.59
CA PHE A 36 0.47 -5.41 -8.90
C PHE A 36 1.94 -5.09 -9.19
N HIS A 37 2.27 -4.78 -10.45
CA HIS A 37 3.62 -4.35 -10.81
C HIS A 37 4.03 -3.08 -10.07
N VAL A 38 3.15 -2.08 -9.98
CA VAL A 38 3.42 -0.84 -9.23
C VAL A 38 3.64 -1.12 -7.74
N ILE A 39 2.90 -2.06 -7.12
CA ILE A 39 3.15 -2.49 -5.73
C ILE A 39 4.55 -3.07 -5.56
N VAL A 40 4.95 -3.98 -6.44
CA VAL A 40 6.28 -4.62 -6.39
C VAL A 40 7.38 -3.57 -6.57
N THR A 41 7.25 -2.70 -7.55
CA THR A 41 8.22 -1.62 -7.81
C THR A 41 8.31 -0.68 -6.61
N SER A 42 7.18 -0.26 -6.03
CA SER A 42 7.18 0.61 -4.86
C SER A 42 7.85 -0.04 -3.65
N LEU A 43 7.63 -1.33 -3.41
CA LEU A 43 8.31 -2.08 -2.35
C LEU A 43 9.83 -2.17 -2.58
N GLN A 44 10.25 -2.36 -3.83
CA GLN A 44 11.66 -2.37 -4.20
C GLN A 44 12.32 -0.99 -4.00
N GLU A 45 11.62 0.08 -4.37
CA GLU A 45 12.05 1.46 -4.16
C GLU A 45 12.19 1.78 -2.66
N ILE A 46 11.18 1.45 -1.84
CA ILE A 46 11.23 1.61 -0.38
C ILE A 46 12.46 0.91 0.18
N ARG A 47 12.71 -0.33 -0.24
CA ARG A 47 13.89 -1.09 0.17
C ARG A 47 15.19 -0.44 -0.28
N SER A 48 15.31 0.03 -1.53
CA SER A 48 16.53 0.66 -2.01
C SER A 48 16.80 1.98 -1.28
N THR A 49 15.78 2.81 -1.12
CA THR A 49 15.87 4.13 -0.49
C THR A 49 16.25 4.01 0.98
N THR A 50 15.69 3.04 1.70
CA THR A 50 16.05 2.80 3.12
C THR A 50 17.48 2.27 3.33
N ARG A 51 18.12 1.74 2.28
CA ARG A 51 19.50 1.22 2.31
C ARG A 51 20.57 2.24 1.92
N VAL A 52 20.18 3.44 1.50
CA VAL A 52 21.13 4.46 1.05
C VAL A 52 22.07 4.86 2.20
N PRO A 53 23.40 4.75 2.00
CA PRO A 53 24.37 5.28 2.96
C PRO A 53 24.20 6.80 3.09
N ASN A 54 24.14 7.31 4.31
CA ASN A 54 23.90 8.74 4.60
C ASN A 54 22.51 9.25 4.16
N PHE A 55 21.48 8.42 4.36
CA PHE A 55 20.06 8.79 4.19
C PHE A 55 19.77 10.25 4.60
N GLY A 56 19.32 11.03 3.63
CA GLY A 56 19.12 12.48 3.72
C GLY A 56 17.67 12.91 3.46
N ARG A 57 17.51 14.21 3.19
CA ARG A 57 16.19 14.83 2.95
C ARG A 57 15.53 14.31 1.68
N ASP A 58 16.29 14.17 0.61
CA ASP A 58 15.74 13.72 -0.69
C ASP A 58 15.32 12.25 -0.60
N ASP A 59 16.11 11.40 0.06
CA ASP A 59 15.73 10.00 0.33
C ASP A 59 14.46 9.90 1.21
N ALA A 60 14.31 10.81 2.20
CA ALA A 60 13.10 10.87 3.02
C ALA A 60 11.85 11.23 2.20
N HIS A 61 12.01 12.11 1.21
CA HIS A 61 10.95 12.51 0.30
C HIS A 61 10.56 11.37 -0.64
N ASP A 62 11.55 10.72 -1.27
CA ASP A 62 11.34 9.57 -2.14
C ASP A 62 10.67 8.41 -1.39
N LEU A 63 11.09 8.17 -0.14
CA LEU A 63 10.47 7.17 0.73
C LEU A 63 8.98 7.43 0.95
N ILE A 64 8.56 8.68 1.16
CA ILE A 64 7.13 8.99 1.28
C ILE A 64 6.42 8.71 -0.04
N ILE A 65 6.98 9.16 -1.16
CA ILE A 65 6.34 9.00 -2.47
C ILE A 65 6.09 7.53 -2.77
N SER A 66 7.11 6.67 -2.59
CA SER A 66 6.97 5.23 -2.83
C SER A 66 5.96 4.62 -1.85
N MET A 67 5.93 5.05 -0.59
CA MET A 67 4.95 4.54 0.38
C MET A 67 3.50 5.03 0.13
N GLN A 68 3.30 6.27 -0.33
CA GLN A 68 2.00 6.80 -0.71
C GLN A 68 1.48 6.09 -1.97
N THR A 69 2.35 5.92 -2.97
CA THR A 69 2.07 5.15 -4.19
C THR A 69 1.69 3.72 -3.84
N LEU A 70 2.46 3.07 -2.96
CA LEU A 70 2.16 1.72 -2.47
C LEU A 70 0.78 1.65 -1.81
N SER A 71 0.48 2.55 -0.87
CA SER A 71 -0.80 2.57 -0.15
C SER A 71 -1.99 2.74 -1.10
N ALA A 72 -1.94 3.76 -1.98
CA ALA A 72 -3.00 4.03 -2.94
C ALA A 72 -3.19 2.87 -3.94
N THR A 73 -2.09 2.26 -4.38
CA THR A 73 -2.15 1.13 -5.32
C THR A 73 -2.71 -0.13 -4.67
N CYS A 74 -2.43 -0.37 -3.38
CA CYS A 74 -3.04 -1.47 -2.64
C CYS A 74 -4.56 -1.34 -2.55
N GLU A 75 -5.05 -0.12 -2.28
CA GLU A 75 -6.50 0.16 -2.25
C GLU A 75 -7.13 -0.05 -3.63
N LEU A 76 -6.48 0.47 -4.68
CA LEU A 76 -6.93 0.28 -6.06
C LEU A 76 -6.96 -1.20 -6.45
N LEU A 77 -5.92 -1.97 -6.11
CA LEU A 77 -5.86 -3.40 -6.40
C LEU A 77 -6.98 -4.15 -5.64
N SER A 78 -7.20 -3.84 -4.37
CA SER A 78 -8.29 -4.42 -3.58
C SER A 78 -9.65 -4.16 -4.23
N TYR A 79 -9.90 -2.92 -4.68
CA TYR A 79 -11.13 -2.56 -5.37
C TYR A 79 -11.33 -3.34 -6.68
N ASN A 80 -10.28 -3.45 -7.50
CA ASN A 80 -10.35 -4.19 -8.77
C ASN A 80 -10.62 -5.68 -8.56
N LEU A 81 -10.00 -6.30 -7.54
CA LEU A 81 -10.25 -7.69 -7.20
C LEU A 81 -11.69 -7.92 -6.73
N ASP A 82 -12.25 -6.99 -5.96
CA ASP A 82 -13.66 -7.03 -5.55
C ASP A 82 -14.61 -6.94 -6.75
N PHE A 83 -14.31 -6.03 -7.68
CA PHE A 83 -15.08 -5.90 -8.91
C PHE A 83 -15.06 -7.17 -9.76
N ILE A 84 -13.89 -7.78 -9.94
CA ILE A 84 -13.75 -9.03 -10.70
C ILE A 84 -14.47 -10.19 -9.99
N ALA A 85 -14.34 -10.30 -8.67
CA ALA A 85 -15.04 -11.32 -7.88
C ALA A 85 -16.57 -11.20 -8.04
N ALA A 86 -17.11 -9.99 -7.96
CA ALA A 86 -18.54 -9.74 -8.17
C ALA A 86 -19.00 -10.10 -9.59
N ARG A 87 -18.20 -9.76 -10.61
CA ARG A 87 -18.49 -10.09 -12.02
C ARG A 87 -18.55 -11.60 -12.25
N ASN A 88 -17.61 -12.34 -11.66
CA ASN A 88 -17.54 -13.79 -11.81
C ASN A 88 -18.78 -14.50 -11.22
N VAL A 89 -19.27 -14.03 -10.07
CA VAL A 89 -20.53 -14.53 -9.47
C VAL A 89 -21.73 -14.27 -10.37
N ALA A 90 -21.86 -13.07 -10.94
CA ALA A 90 -22.97 -12.72 -11.82
C ALA A 90 -22.97 -13.53 -13.14
N SER A 91 -21.79 -13.87 -13.66
CA SER A 91 -21.61 -14.52 -14.96
C SER A 91 -21.84 -16.04 -14.99
N HIS A 92 -22.13 -16.69 -13.84
CA HIS A 92 -22.25 -18.16 -13.72
C HIS A 92 -21.09 -18.95 -14.37
N ASN A 93 -19.89 -18.35 -14.45
CA ASN A 93 -18.74 -18.97 -15.09
C ASN A 93 -17.84 -19.61 -14.02
N PRO A 94 -17.88 -20.94 -13.82
CA PRO A 94 -17.17 -21.60 -12.73
C PRO A 94 -15.73 -21.91 -13.16
N GLN A 95 -14.94 -20.87 -13.46
CA GLN A 95 -13.49 -21.03 -13.51
C GLN A 95 -12.97 -21.06 -12.07
N GLN A 96 -13.17 -22.20 -11.39
CA GLN A 96 -12.85 -22.41 -9.98
C GLN A 96 -11.40 -22.04 -9.65
N ALA A 97 -10.46 -22.27 -10.58
CA ALA A 97 -9.05 -21.90 -10.42
C ALA A 97 -8.85 -20.37 -10.37
N ALA A 98 -9.49 -19.61 -11.27
CA ALA A 98 -9.39 -18.15 -11.27
C ALA A 98 -10.04 -17.53 -10.03
N THR A 99 -11.19 -18.07 -9.59
CA THR A 99 -11.87 -17.62 -8.37
C THR A 99 -11.04 -17.89 -7.11
N GLN A 100 -10.36 -19.03 -7.03
CA GLN A 100 -9.47 -19.37 -5.91
C GLN A 100 -8.25 -18.45 -5.87
N THR A 101 -7.57 -18.21 -7.00
CA THR A 101 -6.43 -17.28 -7.06
C THR A 101 -6.84 -15.87 -6.64
N ILE A 102 -7.96 -15.33 -7.15
CA ILE A 102 -8.46 -13.99 -6.76
C ILE A 102 -8.74 -13.91 -5.26
N THR A 103 -9.33 -14.97 -4.69
CA THR A 103 -9.67 -15.02 -3.26
C THR A 103 -8.42 -15.10 -2.39
N SER A 104 -7.45 -15.97 -2.74
CA SER A 104 -6.16 -16.08 -2.05
C SER A 104 -5.42 -14.74 -2.04
N VAL A 105 -5.39 -14.06 -3.17
CA VAL A 105 -4.74 -12.76 -3.32
C VAL A 105 -5.44 -11.70 -2.50
N LYS A 106 -6.77 -11.61 -2.61
CA LYS A 106 -7.56 -10.66 -1.82
C LYS A 106 -7.29 -10.86 -0.32
N ASN A 107 -7.32 -12.10 0.14
CA ASN A 107 -7.02 -12.42 1.54
C ASN A 107 -5.63 -11.98 1.93
N TRP A 108 -4.62 -12.19 1.09
CA TRP A 108 -3.27 -11.70 1.36
C TRP A 108 -3.20 -10.16 1.43
N ILE A 109 -3.84 -9.46 0.49
CA ILE A 109 -3.87 -7.99 0.49
C ILE A 109 -4.53 -7.45 1.76
N SER A 110 -5.74 -7.93 2.06
CA SER A 110 -6.55 -7.44 3.16
C SER A 110 -5.99 -7.84 4.53
N ALA A 111 -5.45 -9.06 4.66
CA ALA A 111 -4.99 -9.58 5.95
C ALA A 111 -3.52 -9.27 6.25
N LYS A 112 -2.69 -9.04 5.23
CA LYS A 112 -1.26 -8.81 5.42
C LYS A 112 -0.77 -7.50 4.84
N LEU A 113 -0.92 -7.29 3.52
CA LEU A 113 -0.28 -6.16 2.83
C LEU A 113 -0.72 -4.82 3.40
N ILE A 114 -2.02 -4.53 3.40
CA ILE A 114 -2.58 -3.26 3.88
C ILE A 114 -2.27 -3.04 5.38
N PRO A 115 -2.51 -4.02 6.28
CA PRO A 115 -2.16 -3.87 7.70
C PRO A 115 -0.68 -3.58 7.94
N LEU A 116 0.23 -4.26 7.22
CA LEU A 116 1.67 -4.06 7.39
C LEU A 116 2.12 -2.68 6.91
N ILE A 117 1.61 -2.22 5.76
CA ILE A 117 1.86 -0.87 5.24
C ILE A 117 1.37 0.20 6.23
N ASN A 118 0.14 0.04 6.73
CA ASN A 118 -0.42 0.95 7.73
C ASN A 118 0.37 0.92 9.05
N GLY A 119 0.89 -0.24 9.43
CA GLY A 119 1.70 -0.41 10.65
C GLY A 119 3.04 0.33 10.58
N ILE A 120 3.68 0.38 9.41
CA ILE A 120 4.97 1.07 9.25
C ILE A 120 4.85 2.58 9.05
N TRP A 121 3.63 3.11 8.91
CA TRP A 121 3.43 4.53 8.64
C TRP A 121 3.96 5.45 9.73
N GLN A 122 3.84 5.04 10.99
CA GLN A 122 4.43 5.76 12.12
C GLN A 122 5.96 5.85 12.00
N SER A 123 6.61 4.79 11.51
CA SER A 123 8.06 4.79 11.32
C SER A 123 8.48 5.73 10.20
N VAL A 124 7.70 5.81 9.11
CA VAL A 124 8.00 6.75 8.01
C VAL A 124 7.80 8.19 8.47
N TRP A 125 6.71 8.50 9.17
CA TRP A 125 6.50 9.85 9.73
C TRP A 125 7.63 10.26 10.69
N ALA A 126 8.10 9.33 11.51
CA ALA A 126 9.19 9.60 12.43
C ALA A 126 10.55 9.75 11.72
N VAL A 127 10.76 9.09 10.58
CA VAL A 127 11.90 9.39 9.69
C VAL A 127 11.74 10.80 9.13
N LEU A 128 10.57 11.11 8.59
CA LEU A 128 10.32 12.40 7.95
C LEU A 128 10.56 13.59 8.89
N ALA A 129 10.03 13.51 10.11
CA ALA A 129 10.15 14.57 11.10
C ALA A 129 11.61 14.92 11.46
N LYS A 130 12.58 14.04 11.15
CA LYS A 130 14.01 14.31 11.34
C LYS A 130 14.64 15.14 10.22
N TYR A 131 14.08 15.07 9.02
CA TYR A 131 14.67 15.65 7.82
C TYR A 131 13.86 16.78 7.23
N VAL A 132 12.60 16.88 7.62
CA VAL A 132 11.67 17.87 7.11
C VAL A 132 10.98 18.50 8.29
N THR A 133 11.29 19.77 8.53
CA THR A 133 10.63 20.56 9.57
C THR A 133 9.23 20.89 9.06
N PRO A 134 8.16 20.47 9.74
CA PRO A 134 6.81 20.90 9.40
C PRO A 134 6.75 22.43 9.47
N LYS A 135 6.44 23.08 8.35
CA LYS A 135 6.26 24.53 8.30
C LYS A 135 4.89 24.90 8.85
N GLU A 136 3.85 24.15 8.47
CA GLU A 136 2.47 24.37 8.90
C GLU A 136 1.74 23.03 9.11
N TRP A 137 0.86 22.99 10.11
CA TRP A 137 -0.07 21.90 10.34
C TRP A 137 -1.49 22.43 10.14
N THR A 138 -2.21 21.88 9.17
CA THR A 138 -3.62 22.18 8.96
C THR A 138 -4.45 20.96 9.35
N VAL A 139 -5.27 21.09 10.39
CA VAL A 139 -6.28 20.08 10.71
C VAL A 139 -7.60 20.58 10.14
N SER A 140 -8.11 19.90 9.11
CA SER A 140 -9.44 20.14 8.58
C SER A 140 -10.36 18.99 8.99
N GLY A 141 -11.58 19.30 9.39
CA GLY A 141 -12.56 18.28 9.77
C GLY A 141 -13.92 18.63 9.21
N GLU A 142 -14.62 17.63 8.70
CA GLU A 142 -16.02 17.76 8.37
C GLU A 142 -16.86 17.29 9.56
N LEU A 143 -17.69 18.17 10.11
CA LEU A 143 -18.75 17.78 11.03
C LEU A 143 -19.85 17.09 10.20
N GLY A 144 -19.79 15.77 10.11
CA GLY A 144 -20.86 14.95 9.55
C GLY A 144 -22.12 15.00 10.42
N THR A 145 -23.30 14.95 9.76
CA THR A 145 -24.63 14.95 10.38
C THR A 145 -24.81 13.91 11.52
N PRO A 146 -25.68 14.19 12.51
CA PRO A 146 -25.54 13.74 13.90
C PRO A 146 -25.93 12.28 14.21
N VAL A 147 -26.06 11.37 13.23
CA VAL A 147 -26.62 10.03 13.53
C VAL A 147 -25.55 9.02 13.98
N LEU A 148 -24.26 9.21 13.67
CA LEU A 148 -23.19 8.27 14.11
C LEU A 148 -21.85 8.88 14.52
N GLY A 149 -21.73 10.21 14.68
CA GLY A 149 -20.60 10.83 15.40
C GLY A 149 -19.18 10.53 14.89
N LEU A 150 -19.01 10.11 13.63
CA LEU A 150 -17.68 9.92 13.04
C LEU A 150 -17.22 11.24 12.41
N ALA A 151 -16.48 12.03 13.18
CA ALA A 151 -15.73 13.15 12.64
C ALA A 151 -14.64 12.61 11.71
N LYS A 152 -14.73 12.93 10.41
CA LYS A 152 -13.60 12.74 9.50
C LYS A 152 -12.64 13.90 9.71
N ALA A 153 -11.50 13.63 10.33
CA ALA A 153 -10.41 14.58 10.47
C ALA A 153 -9.34 14.29 9.42
N THR A 154 -8.94 15.31 8.67
CA THR A 154 -7.81 15.31 7.74
C THR A 154 -6.71 16.17 8.33
N VAL A 155 -5.49 15.64 8.39
CA VAL A 155 -4.31 16.39 8.79
C VAL A 155 -3.47 16.63 7.55
N GLY A 156 -3.41 17.88 7.11
CA GLY A 156 -2.45 18.36 6.12
C GLY A 156 -1.19 18.88 6.82
N ILE A 157 -0.02 18.48 6.34
CA ILE A 157 1.26 18.99 6.84
C ILE A 157 1.99 19.62 5.64
N THR A 158 2.27 20.91 5.74
CA THR A 158 3.09 21.63 4.75
C THR A 158 4.53 21.60 5.20
N PHE A 159 5.41 21.11 4.33
CA PHE A 159 6.85 21.07 4.54
C PHE A 159 7.53 22.26 3.85
N GLY A 160 8.60 22.81 4.43
CA GLY A 160 9.40 23.92 3.89
C GLY A 160 10.88 23.60 3.89
#